data_AF-A0A9P5X863-F1
#
_entry.id   AF-A0A9P5X863-F1
#
_cell.length_a   1.000
_cell.length_b   1.000
_cell.length_c   1.000
_cell.angle_alpha   90.00
_cell.angle_beta   90.00
_cell.angle_gamma   90.00
#
_symmetry.space_group_name_H-M   'P 1'
#
loop_
_entity.id
_entity.type
_entity.pdbx_description
1 polymer ?
#
loop_
_entity_poly.entity_id
_entity_poly.type
_entity_poly.pdbx_seq_one_letter_code
_entity_poly.pdbx_strand_id
1 'polypeptide(L)' 'MTAPYNSSTNTYMLNAQDPNYVLVNSGGYNAVVDIESIHNDWPEGVIGYITVGVDPKRKVKVPQ' A
#
# COMPACT_ATOMS: atom_id res chain seq x y z
N MET A 1 6.85 -4.22 -15.28
CA MET A 1 7.42 -3.00 -14.66
C MET A 1 7.66 -1.97 -15.75
N THR A 2 7.23 -0.73 -15.53
CA THR A 2 7.39 0.39 -16.47
C THR A 2 8.53 1.30 -16.01
N ALA A 3 9.08 2.08 -16.95
CA ALA A 3 10.04 3.13 -16.60
C ALA A 3 9.37 4.17 -15.68
N PRO A 4 10.08 4.75 -14.69
CA PRO A 4 11.50 4.55 -14.38
C PRO A 4 11.79 3.37 -13.44
N TYR A 5 10.77 2.62 -13.01
CA TYR A 5 10.92 1.56 -12.00
C TYR A 5 11.65 0.33 -12.54
N ASN A 6 11.58 0.07 -13.85
CA ASN A 6 12.28 -1.05 -14.48
C ASN A 6 13.81 -0.89 -14.57
N SER A 7 14.37 0.28 -14.25
CA SER A 7 15.81 0.52 -14.24
C SER A 7 16.41 0.52 -12.83
N SER A 8 15.64 0.21 -11.79
CA SER A 8 16.18 0.12 -10.44
C SER A 8 17.08 -1.11 -10.30
N THR A 9 18.23 -0.94 -9.67
CA THR A 9 19.15 -2.03 -9.32
C THR A 9 18.99 -2.49 -7.87
N ASN A 10 18.11 -1.84 -7.10
CA ASN A 10 17.83 -2.23 -5.73
C ASN A 10 17.06 -3.55 -5.68
N THR A 11 17.32 -4.34 -4.63
CA THR A 11 16.52 -5.55 -4.39
C THR A 11 15.15 -5.15 -3.85
N TYR A 12 14.09 -5.66 -4.47
CA TYR A 12 12.72 -5.48 -3.99
C TYR A 12 12.42 -6.47 -2.87
N MET A 13 11.77 -5.98 -1.82
CA MET A 13 11.21 -6.82 -0.76
C MET A 13 9.73 -7.07 -1.05
N LEU A 14 9.32 -8.33 -1.05
CA LEU A 14 7.90 -8.68 -1.15
C LEU A 14 7.20 -8.41 0.18
N ASN A 15 5.89 -8.13 0.13
CA ASN A 15 5.08 -7.93 1.33
C ASN A 15 5.21 -9.10 2.34
N ALA A 16 5.28 -10.34 1.86
CA ALA A 16 5.45 -11.52 2.71
C ALA A 16 6.82 -11.60 3.41
N GLN A 17 7.81 -10.84 2.94
CA GLN A 17 9.16 -10.76 3.49
C GLN A 17 9.34 -9.55 4.41
N ASP A 18 8.40 -8.60 4.43
CA ASP A 18 8.43 -7.43 5.30
C ASP A 18 7.82 -7.77 6.68
N PRO A 19 8.62 -7.74 7.76
CA PRO A 19 8.13 -8.06 9.09
C PRO A 19 7.04 -7.10 9.59
N ASN A 20 7.06 -5.83 9.17
CA ASN A 20 6.02 -4.87 9.52
C ASN A 20 4.71 -5.23 8.83
N TYR A 21 4.74 -5.57 7.54
CA TYR A 21 3.55 -5.99 6.79
C TYR A 21 2.90 -7.21 7.45
N VAL A 22 3.69 -8.22 7.81
CA VAL A 22 3.20 -9.43 8.48
C VAL A 22 2.62 -9.11 9.86
N LEU A 23 3.34 -8.31 10.66
CA LEU A 23 2.93 -7.95 12.02
C LEU A 23 1.59 -7.20 12.02
N VAL A 24 1.44 -6.17 11.18
CA VAL A 24 0.22 -5.35 11.18
C VAL A 24 -0.99 -6.10 10.63
N ASN A 25 -0.81 -6.94 9.60
CA ASN A 25 -1.90 -7.76 9.05
C ASN A 25 -2.39 -8.83 10.04
N SER A 26 -1.50 -9.38 10.88
CA SER A 26 -1.90 -10.30 11.96
C SER A 26 -2.81 -9.64 13.01
N GLY A 27 -2.69 -8.31 13.16
CA GLY A 27 -3.53 -7.50 14.04
C GLY A 27 -4.89 -7.10 13.44
N GLY A 28 -5.24 -7.61 12.25
CA GLY A 28 -6.48 -7.28 11.54
C GLY A 28 -6.42 -5.98 10.72
N TYR A 29 -5.24 -5.35 10.61
CA TYR A 29 -5.05 -4.18 9.75
C TYR A 29 -4.66 -4.64 8.34
N ASN A 30 -5.59 -4.59 7.40
CA ASN A 30 -5.31 -4.87 6.00
C ASN A 30 -5.19 -3.56 5.22
N ALA A 31 -3.98 -3.00 5.19
CA ALA A 31 -3.68 -1.74 4.52
C ALA A 31 -3.26 -1.93 3.05
N VAL A 32 -3.98 -2.76 2.29
CA VAL A 32 -3.75 -2.95 0.86
C VAL A 32 -4.67 -2.02 0.08
N VAL A 33 -4.07 -1.20 -0.79
CA VAL A 33 -4.79 -0.35 -1.73
C VAL A 33 -5.16 -1.19 -2.94
N ASP A 34 -6.42 -1.18 -3.31
CA ASP A 34 -6.88 -1.75 -4.57
C ASP A 34 -6.68 -0.72 -5.69
N ILE A 35 -6.21 -1.19 -6.84
CA ILE A 35 -5.65 -0.34 -7.88
C ILE A 35 -6.26 -0.70 -9.23
N GLU A 36 -6.79 0.31 -9.92
CA GLU A 36 -7.34 0.18 -11.27
C GLU A 36 -6.61 1.14 -12.23
N SER A 37 -6.25 0.63 -13.40
CA SER A 37 -5.73 1.46 -14.49
C SER A 37 -6.87 2.18 -15.20
N ILE A 38 -6.70 3.48 -15.44
CA ILE A 38 -7.67 4.29 -16.18
C ILE A 38 -7.12 4.61 -17.57
N HIS A 39 -7.90 4.26 -18.59
CA HIS A 39 -7.56 4.43 -20.01
C HIS A 39 -8.68 5.10 -20.84
N ASN A 40 -9.68 5.70 -20.18
CA ASN A 40 -10.91 6.23 -20.83
C ASN A 40 -10.92 7.78 -20.88
N ASP A 41 -12.08 8.43 -20.70
CA ASP A 41 -12.30 9.90 -20.79
C ASP A 41 -11.47 10.76 -19.80
N TRP A 42 -10.62 10.12 -19.00
CA TRP A 42 -9.72 10.74 -18.03
C TRP A 42 -8.28 10.58 -18.52
N PRO A 43 -7.37 11.50 -18.17
CA PRO A 43 -5.95 11.32 -18.45
C PRO A 43 -5.45 9.94 -17.98
N GLU A 44 -4.58 9.32 -18.79
CA GLU A 44 -4.02 8.00 -18.48
C GLU A 44 -3.36 8.02 -17.09
N GLY A 45 -3.68 7.02 -16.28
CA GLY A 45 -3.28 7.02 -14.90
C GLY A 45 -3.75 5.79 -14.13
N VAL A 46 -3.70 5.91 -12.81
CA VAL A 46 -4.01 4.85 -11.88
C VAL A 46 -4.89 5.43 -10.77
N ILE A 47 -6.03 4.79 -10.50
CA ILE A 47 -6.89 5.10 -9.36
C ILE A 47 -6.61 4.05 -8.28
N GLY A 48 -6.43 4.51 -7.04
CA GLY A 48 -6.30 3.64 -5.88
C GLY A 48 -7.41 3.91 -4.87
N TYR A 49 -8.01 2.86 -4.33
CA TYR A 49 -8.97 2.96 -3.23
C TYR A 49 -8.62 2.01 -2.09
N ILE A 50 -8.91 2.46 -0.87
CA ILE A 50 -8.69 1.69 0.36
C ILE A 50 -9.79 2.04 1.35
N THR A 51 -10.31 1.03 2.04
CA THR A 51 -11.26 1.21 3.13
C THR A 51 -10.53 1.05 4.45
N VAL A 52 -10.54 2.10 5.29
CA VAL A 52 -9.87 2.09 6.59
C VAL A 52 -10.91 2.22 7.70
N GLY A 53 -11.03 1.18 8.52
CA GLY A 53 -11.77 1.27 9.79
C GLY A 53 -10.95 1.99 10.83
N VAL A 54 -11.47 3.11 11.36
CA VAL A 54 -10.80 3.90 12.41
C VAL A 54 -11.60 3.84 13.70
N ASP A 55 -10.94 3.51 14.82
CA ASP A 55 -11.49 3.71 16.15
C ASP A 55 -11.09 5.10 16.67
N PRO A 56 -12.02 6.08 16.72
CA PRO A 56 -11.71 7.44 17.14
C PRO A 56 -11.34 7.57 18.62
N LYS A 57 -11.59 6.53 19.44
CA LYS A 57 -11.24 6.52 20.86
C LYS A 57 -9.83 5.98 21.11
N ARG A 58 -9.26 5.28 20.13
CA ARG A 58 -7.92 4.67 20.25
C ARG A 58 -6.84 5.73 20.01
N LYS A 59 -6.06 6.03 21.06
CA LYS A 59 -4.87 6.87 20.97
C LYS A 59 -3.67 6.02 20.56
N VAL A 60 -3.17 6.22 19.35
CA VAL A 60 -1.93 5.59 18.88
C VAL A 60 -0.75 6.49 19.25
N LYS A 61 0.26 5.95 19.93
CA LYS A 61 1.55 6.63 20.08
C LYS A 61 2.34 6.37 18.80
N VAL A 62 2.71 7.42 18.08
CA VAL A 62 3.65 7.29 16.96
C VAL A 62 5.02 6.99 17.57
N PRO A 63 5.68 5.86 17.23
CA PRO A 63 7.05 5.61 17.67
C PRO A 63 7.96 6.73 17.16
N GLN A 64 8.74 7.35 18.05
CA GLN A 64 9.81 8.28 17.69
C GLN A 64 11.09 7.52 17.34
#